data_AF-A0A0F7ZX51-F1
#
_entry.id   AF-A0A0F7ZX51-F1
#
_cell.length_a   1.000
_cell.length_b   1.000
_cell.length_c   1.000
_cell.angle_alpha   90.00
_cell.angle_beta   90.00
_cell.angle_gamma   90.00
#
_symmetry.space_group_name_H-M   'P 1'
#
loop_
_entity.id
_entity.type
_entity.pdbx_description
1 polymer ?
#
loop_
_entity_poly.entity_id
_entity_poly.type
_entity_poly.pdbx_seq_one_letter_code
_entity_poly.pdbx_strand_id
1 'polypeptide(L)'
;MNNLKLTATEETALVQWILSMDERGMPPTVAYTRRMANLLLSERGKDPVGENWVRKFVGRHGEIKAKYSRRYDYQRAKCEDPQMIQGWYDRVAATKQKWWILYT
;
A
#
# COMPACT_ATOMS: atom_id res chain seq x y z
N MET A 1 -16.67 19.28 8.22
CA MET A 1 -16.14 20.07 7.09
C MET A 1 -15.20 19.20 6.26
N ASN A 2 -15.63 18.85 5.05
CA ASN A 2 -14.83 18.04 4.13
C ASN A 2 -13.69 18.91 3.57
N ASN A 3 -12.46 18.68 4.03
CA ASN A 3 -11.24 19.36 3.58
C ASN A 3 -10.85 18.91 2.15
N LEU A 4 -11.73 19.11 1.18
CA LEU A 4 -11.47 18.87 -0.24
C LEU A 4 -10.63 20.04 -0.77
N LYS A 5 -9.29 19.92 -0.64
CA LYS A 5 -8.34 20.91 -1.14
C LYS A 5 -8.05 20.76 -2.64
N LEU A 6 -8.11 19.53 -3.13
CA LEU A 6 -7.88 19.19 -4.54
C LEU A 6 -9.17 19.35 -5.36
N THR A 7 -9.04 19.61 -6.66
CA THR A 7 -10.17 19.50 -7.60
C THR A 7 -10.54 18.03 -7.82
N ALA A 8 -11.73 17.77 -8.36
CA ALA A 8 -12.15 16.41 -8.68
C ALA A 8 -11.17 15.70 -9.64
N THR A 9 -10.61 16.44 -10.61
CA THR A 9 -9.62 15.91 -11.56
C THR A 9 -8.30 15.58 -10.87
N GLU A 10 -7.79 16.46 -10.01
CA GLU A 10 -6.57 16.22 -9.22
C GLU A 10 -6.74 15.05 -8.25
N GLU A 11 -7.90 14.98 -7.59
CA GLU A 11 -8.24 13.90 -6.66
C GLU A 11 -8.28 12.56 -7.39
N THR A 12 -8.93 12.50 -8.56
CA THR A 12 -8.95 11.31 -9.41
C THR A 12 -7.57 10.92 -9.91
N ALA A 13 -6.77 11.90 -10.39
CA ALA A 13 -5.41 11.65 -10.87
C ALA A 13 -4.51 11.11 -9.75
N LEU A 14 -4.62 11.65 -8.53
CA LEU A 14 -3.86 11.17 -7.37
C LEU A 14 -4.26 9.74 -6.98
N VAL A 15 -5.55 9.40 -7.04
CA VAL A 15 -6.03 8.02 -6.81
C VAL A 15 -5.45 7.07 -7.85
N GLN A 16 -5.56 7.39 -9.14
CA GLN A 16 -5.03 6.57 -10.22
C GLN A 16 -3.51 6.37 -10.11
N TRP A 17 -2.80 7.43 -9.74
CA TRP A 17 -1.37 7.34 -9.49
C TRP A 17 -1.02 6.40 -8.33
N ILE A 18 -1.78 6.43 -7.22
CA ILE A 18 -1.59 5.49 -6.10
C ILE A 18 -1.83 4.04 -6.54
N LEU A 19 -2.90 3.79 -7.29
CA LEU A 19 -3.21 2.44 -7.80
C LEU A 19 -2.10 1.92 -8.73
N SER A 20 -1.62 2.76 -9.65
CA SER A 20 -0.49 2.42 -10.52
C SER A 20 0.79 2.11 -9.74
N MET A 21 1.06 2.81 -8.64
CA MET A 21 2.23 2.55 -7.79
C MET A 21 2.09 1.20 -7.06
N ASP A 22 0.89 0.87 -6.60
CA ASP A 22 0.59 -0.41 -5.96
C ASP A 22 0.72 -1.60 -6.94
N GLU A 23 0.24 -1.46 -8.18
CA GLU A 23 0.40 -2.47 -9.23
C GLU A 23 1.87 -2.80 -9.52
N ARG A 24 2.77 -1.83 -9.31
CA ARG A 24 4.22 -2.00 -9.44
C ARG A 24 4.90 -2.54 -8.18
N GLY A 25 4.13 -2.95 -7.17
CA GLY A 25 4.62 -3.44 -5.89
C GLY A 25 5.27 -2.37 -5.01
N MET A 26 5.04 -1.09 -5.32
CA MET A 26 5.67 0.06 -4.65
C MET A 26 4.62 1.04 -4.13
N PRO A 27 3.66 0.62 -3.30
CA PRO A 27 2.61 1.51 -2.82
C PRO A 27 3.20 2.71 -2.06
N PRO A 28 2.70 3.95 -2.32
CA PRO A 28 3.25 5.15 -1.73
C PRO A 28 2.92 5.23 -0.23
N THR A 29 3.85 5.80 0.54
CA THR A 29 3.61 6.06 1.96
C THR A 29 2.69 7.25 2.17
N VAL A 30 2.09 7.36 3.36
CA VAL A 30 1.26 8.53 3.74
C VAL A 30 2.01 9.86 3.55
N ALA A 31 3.29 9.89 3.92
CA ALA A 31 4.13 11.08 3.76
C ALA A 31 4.35 11.43 2.29
N TYR A 32 4.55 10.42 1.43
CA TYR A 32 4.77 10.64 0.01
C TYR A 32 3.48 11.06 -0.71
N THR A 33 2.34 10.45 -0.40
CA THR A 33 1.03 10.91 -0.90
C THR A 33 0.74 12.35 -0.50
N ARG A 34 1.07 12.75 0.75
CA ARG A 34 0.94 14.14 1.20
C ARG A 34 1.81 15.08 0.38
N ARG A 35 3.05 14.68 0.07
CA ARG A 35 3.97 15.47 -0.74
C ARG A 35 3.42 15.67 -2.16
N MET A 36 2.89 14.62 -2.79
CA MET A 36 2.30 14.71 -4.12
C MET A 36 1.07 15.62 -4.15
N ALA A 37 0.20 15.54 -3.14
CA ALA A 37 -0.94 16.45 -3.01
C ALA A 37 -0.48 17.91 -2.83
N ASN A 38 0.57 18.15 -2.03
CA ASN A 38 1.13 19.49 -1.85
C ASN A 38 1.79 20.03 -3.12
N LEU A 39 2.41 19.17 -3.93
CA LEU A 39 2.96 19.56 -5.22
C LEU A 39 1.85 20.07 -6.16
N LEU A 40 0.74 19.33 -6.28
CA LEU A 40 -0.41 19.79 -7.08
C LEU A 40 -0.96 21.14 -6.59
N LEU A 41 -0.97 21.36 -5.28
CA LEU A 41 -1.42 22.64 -4.70
C LEU A 41 -0.42 23.77 -4.94
N SER A 42 0.89 23.51 -4.86
CA SER A 42 1.92 24.53 -5.09
C SER A 42 1.91 25.03 -6.54
N GLU A 43 1.70 24.13 -7.51
CA GLU A 43 1.53 24.51 -8.93
C GLU A 43 0.33 25.45 -9.15
N ARG A 44 -0.63 25.46 -8.21
CA ARG A 44 -1.80 26.35 -8.23
C ARG A 44 -1.68 27.54 -7.29
N GLY A 45 -0.54 27.72 -6.63
CA GLY A 45 -0.35 28.77 -5.63
C GLY A 45 -1.26 28.63 -4.40
N LYS A 46 -1.63 27.39 -4.02
CA LYS A 46 -2.51 27.11 -2.87
C LYS A 46 -1.73 26.59 -1.66
N ASP A 47 -2.30 26.84 -0.48
CA ASP A 47 -1.75 26.37 0.79
C ASP A 47 -1.72 24.84 0.90
N PRO A 48 -0.67 24.26 1.52
CA PRO A 48 -0.50 22.82 1.67
C PRO A 48 -1.62 22.16 2.49
N VAL A 49 -1.78 20.85 2.32
CA VAL A 49 -2.73 20.05 3.09
C VAL A 49 -2.26 19.87 4.54
N GLY A 50 -3.22 19.75 5.46
CA GLY A 50 -2.94 19.45 6.86
C GLY A 50 -2.46 18.01 7.08
N GLU A 51 -1.87 17.74 8.24
CA GLU A 51 -1.27 16.45 8.58
C GLU A 51 -2.24 15.25 8.44
N ASN A 52 -3.47 15.42 8.94
CA ASN A 52 -4.49 14.38 8.88
C ASN A 52 -5.24 14.28 7.54
N TRP A 53 -4.85 15.08 6.54
CA TRP A 53 -5.56 15.12 5.26
C TRP A 53 -5.50 13.80 4.51
N VAL A 54 -4.34 13.14 4.45
CA VAL A 54 -4.19 11.87 3.73
C VAL A 54 -5.08 10.78 4.35
N ARG A 55 -5.15 10.70 5.69
CA ARG A 55 -6.04 9.74 6.36
C ARG A 55 -7.51 9.96 5.98
N LYS A 56 -7.94 11.22 5.87
CA LYS A 56 -9.29 11.57 5.42
C LYS A 56 -9.48 11.27 3.93
N PHE A 57 -8.48 11.55 3.09
CA PHE A 57 -8.47 11.24 1.66
C PHE A 57 -8.64 9.74 1.41
N VAL A 58 -7.81 8.92 2.05
CA VAL A 58 -7.93 7.44 1.99
C VAL A 58 -9.27 6.96 2.54
N GLY A 59 -9.82 7.63 3.56
CA GLY A 59 -11.15 7.33 4.07
C GLY A 59 -12.29 7.59 3.07
N ARG A 60 -12.11 8.51 2.10
CA ARG A 60 -13.08 8.78 1.02
C ARG A 60 -12.98 7.79 -0.13
N HIS A 61 -11.80 7.21 -0.35
CA HIS A 61 -11.49 6.35 -1.48
C HIS A 61 -11.26 4.91 -1.02
N GLY A 62 -12.33 4.11 -1.06
CA GLY A 62 -12.31 2.71 -0.63
C GLY A 62 -11.30 1.86 -1.41
N GLU A 63 -11.12 2.17 -2.69
CA GLU A 63 -10.23 1.53 -3.63
C GLU A 63 -8.74 1.55 -3.21
N ILE A 64 -8.30 2.58 -2.49
CA ILE A 64 -6.91 2.72 -2.02
C ILE A 64 -6.72 2.40 -0.53
N LYS A 65 -7.79 2.08 0.19
CA LYS A 65 -7.76 1.88 1.66
C LYS A 65 -6.83 0.75 2.09
N ALA A 66 -6.77 -0.34 1.32
CA ALA A 66 -5.92 -1.50 1.61
C ALA A 66 -4.50 -1.40 1.03
N LYS A 67 -4.22 -0.38 0.22
CA LYS A 67 -3.01 -0.30 -0.60
C LYS A 67 -1.82 0.34 0.09
N TYR A 68 -2.01 0.94 1.27
CA TYR A 68 -0.89 1.51 2.00
C TYR A 68 -0.08 0.39 2.66
N SER A 69 1.20 0.31 2.29
CA SER A 69 2.14 -0.59 2.95
C SER A 69 2.20 -0.25 4.45
N ARG A 70 2.08 -1.29 5.27
CA ARG A 70 2.53 -1.23 6.65
C ARG A 70 4.03 -1.39 6.64
N ARG A 71 4.72 -0.84 7.65
CA ARG A 71 6.12 -1.21 7.88
C ARG A 71 6.20 -2.73 7.92
N TYR A 72 6.99 -3.29 7.01
CA TYR A 72 7.28 -4.71 7.06
C TYR A 72 7.92 -5.02 8.41
N ASP A 73 7.55 -6.12 9.04
CA ASP A 73 8.18 -6.52 10.29
C ASP A 73 9.64 -6.84 9.99
N TYR A 74 10.53 -5.95 10.41
CA TYR A 74 11.95 -6.06 10.14
C TYR A 74 12.57 -7.28 10.83
N GLN A 75 12.02 -7.71 11.97
CA GLN A 75 12.45 -8.95 12.61
C GLN A 75 12.05 -10.15 11.76
N ARG A 76 10.86 -10.11 11.16
CA ARG A 76 10.43 -11.13 10.19
C ARG A 76 11.36 -11.22 9.00
N ALA A 77 11.70 -10.08 8.38
CA ALA A 77 12.64 -10.04 7.25
C ALA A 77 14.01 -10.63 7.60
N LYS A 78 14.51 -10.37 8.82
CA LYS A 78 15.79 -10.93 9.29
C LYS A 78 15.74 -12.45 9.49
N CYS A 79 14.57 -12.98 9.81
CA CYS A 79 14.35 -14.40 10.04
C CYS A 79 13.93 -15.15 8.78
N GLU A 80 13.83 -14.49 7.62
CA GLU A 80 13.57 -15.12 6.32
C GLU A 80 14.84 -15.75 5.75
N ASP A 81 15.33 -16.81 6.41
CA ASP A 81 16.38 -17.65 5.85
C ASP A 81 15.79 -18.51 4.71
N PRO A 82 16.29 -18.38 3.46
CA PRO A 82 15.81 -19.16 2.33
C PRO A 82 15.83 -20.67 2.57
N GLN A 83 16.82 -21.19 3.28
CA GLN A 83 16.92 -22.62 3.57
C GLN A 83 15.84 -23.06 4.56
N MET A 84 15.57 -22.25 5.58
CA MET A 84 14.52 -22.53 6.56
C MET A 84 13.13 -22.46 5.92
N ILE A 85 12.90 -21.48 5.05
CA ILE A 85 11.66 -21.34 4.29
C ILE A 85 11.47 -22.55 3.37
N GLN A 86 12.51 -22.94 2.62
CA GLN A 86 12.45 -24.11 1.75
C GLN A 86 12.18 -25.39 2.53
N GLY A 87 12.87 -25.60 3.65
CA GLY A 87 12.66 -26.77 4.51
C GLY A 87 11.24 -26.87 5.07
N TRP A 88 10.58 -25.73 5.33
CA TRP A 88 9.15 -25.72 5.67
C TRP A 88 8.27 -26.17 4.49
N TYR A 89 8.50 -25.63 3.29
CA TYR A 89 7.75 -26.03 2.08
C TYR A 89 7.92 -27.52 1.76
N ASP A 90 9.15 -28.03 1.86
CA ASP A 90 9.45 -29.45 1.63
C ASP A 90 8.69 -30.34 2.63
N ARG A 91 8.66 -29.94 3.90
CA ARG A 91 7.89 -30.65 4.94
C ARG A 91 6.39 -30.62 4.67
N VAL A 92 5.86 -29.49 4.23
CA VAL A 92 4.44 -29.35 3.84
C VAL A 92 4.14 -30.23 2.63
N ALA A 93 4.99 -30.26 1.60
CA ALA A 93 4.84 -31.11 0.43
C ALA A 93 4.88 -32.60 0.80
N ALA A 94 5.85 -33.02 1.61
CA ALA A 94 5.96 -34.40 2.09
C ALA A 94 4.73 -34.82 2.92
N THR A 95 4.22 -33.92 3.77
CA THR A 95 3.01 -34.17 4.58
C THR A 95 1.77 -34.31 3.68
N LYS A 96 1.62 -33.42 2.69
CA LYS A 96 0.54 -33.51 1.69
C LYS A 96 0.58 -34.82 0.92
N GLN A 97 1.76 -35.25 0.48
CA GLN A 97 1.96 -36.51 -0.23
C GLN A 97 1.65 -37.71 0.67
N LYS A 98 2.15 -37.71 1.90
CA LYS A 98 1.94 -38.80 2.88
C LYS A 98 0.48 -39.03 3.20
N TRP A 99 -0.30 -37.96 3.33
CA TRP A 99 -1.70 -38.01 3.77
C TRP A 99 -2.69 -37.75 2.64
N TRP A 100 -2.25 -37.70 1.38
CA TRP A 100 -3.11 -37.48 0.22
C TRP A 100 -3.94 -36.16 0.31
N ILE A 101 -3.49 -35.17 1.10
CA ILE A 101 -4.29 -33.97 1.45
C ILE A 101 -4.66 -33.09 0.22
N LEU A 102 -4.12 -33.37 -0.96
CA LEU A 102 -4.54 -32.73 -2.21
C LEU A 102 -4.84 -33.77 -3.30
N TYR A 103 -6.09 -34.22 -3.33
CA TYR A 103 -6.78 -34.70 -4.53
C TYR A 103 -8.22 -34.18 -4.49
N THR A 104 -8.36 -32.92 -4.89
CA THR A 104 -9.56 -32.32 -5.49
C THR A 104 -9.08 -31.18 -6.37
#